data_AF-A0A0N4WXZ1-F1
#
_entry.id   AF-A0A0N4WXZ1-F1
#
_cell.length_a   1.000
_cell.length_b   1.000
_cell.length_c   1.000
_cell.angle_alpha   90.00
_cell.angle_beta   90.00
_cell.angle_gamma   90.00
#
_symmetry.space_group_name_H-M   'P 1'
#
loop_
_entity.id
_entity.type
_entity.pdbx_description
1 polymer ?
#
loop_
_entity_poly.entity_id
_entity_poly.type
_entity_poly.pdbx_seq_one_letter_code
_entity_poly.pdbx_strand_id
1 'polypeptide(L)'
;MFQTAVTPVCSFVNFSTQVDHSTNLKEVLAKKIPAHNAKVKEFRSQHGSTVIQSITVDMVYGGMRTMKGMVTETSVLDPEEGIRFRGYSIPECQKLLPKAAGGEEPIPEGIWWLLCTGDIPNEKQTSAITKEWNARADLPAHVARMLDNFPDNLHPMAQFVAAIAALNNESKFAAAYARGVPKSSYWEYAYEDSMDLLAKLPTVAAIIYRNLYRDGSAVGVIDPKKDWYVFF
;
A
#
# COMPACT_ATOMS: atom_id res chain seq x y z
N MET A 1 -50.26 -18.28 -1.35
CA MET A 1 -50.32 -17.03 -0.56
C MET A 1 -48.92 -16.81 0.00
N PHE A 2 -48.30 -15.70 -0.41
CA PHE A 2 -47.03 -15.10 0.03
C PHE A 2 -45.70 -15.87 -0.16
N GLN A 3 -45.08 -15.55 -1.29
CA GLN A 3 -43.65 -15.66 -1.57
C GLN A 3 -42.97 -14.41 -0.96
N THR A 4 -42.18 -14.58 0.10
CA THR A 4 -41.37 -13.49 0.68
C THR A 4 -39.98 -13.50 0.03
N ALA A 5 -39.79 -12.55 -0.89
CA ALA A 5 -38.49 -12.23 -1.45
C ALA A 5 -37.59 -11.66 -0.36
N VAL A 6 -36.43 -12.29 -0.12
CA VAL A 6 -35.35 -11.72 0.69
C VAL A 6 -34.50 -10.86 -0.24
N THR A 7 -34.65 -9.54 -0.14
CA THR A 7 -33.83 -8.57 -0.86
C THR A 7 -32.46 -8.48 -0.19
N PRO A 8 -31.33 -8.74 -0.88
CA PRO A 8 -30.02 -8.41 -0.33
C PRO A 8 -29.81 -6.90 -0.51
N VAL A 9 -29.95 -6.14 0.57
CA VAL A 9 -29.56 -4.73 0.60
C VAL A 9 -28.04 -4.67 0.71
N CYS A 10 -27.34 -4.81 -0.42
CA CYS A 10 -25.94 -4.43 -0.51
C CYS A 10 -25.89 -2.92 -0.73
N SER A 11 -25.97 -2.15 0.36
CA SER A 11 -25.77 -0.71 0.30
C SER A 11 -24.28 -0.44 0.10
N PHE A 12 -23.89 -0.07 -1.12
CA PHE A 12 -22.59 0.50 -1.40
C PHE A 12 -22.44 1.78 -0.55
N VAL A 13 -21.55 1.74 0.43
CA VAL A 13 -21.20 2.94 1.20
C VAL A 13 -20.25 3.75 0.34
N ASN A 14 -20.77 4.76 -0.35
CA ASN A 14 -19.95 5.80 -0.97
C ASN A 14 -19.04 6.40 0.11
N PHE A 15 -17.74 6.18 -0.01
CA PHE A 15 -16.77 6.96 0.74
C PHE A 15 -16.97 8.42 0.37
N SER A 16 -17.03 9.30 1.37
CA SER A 16 -17.23 10.75 1.19
C SER A 16 -16.27 11.30 0.13
N THR A 17 -16.82 11.75 -1.01
CA THR A 17 -16.09 12.27 -2.17
C THR A 17 -15.76 13.74 -2.03
N GLN A 18 -15.37 14.20 -0.84
CA GLN A 18 -14.75 15.53 -0.75
C GLN A 18 -13.31 15.40 -1.24
N VAL A 19 -13.12 15.70 -2.52
CA VAL A 19 -11.82 15.75 -3.18
C VAL A 19 -11.00 16.86 -2.50
N ASP A 20 -10.04 16.46 -1.66
CA ASP A 20 -9.09 17.40 -1.10
C ASP A 20 -8.14 17.84 -2.22
N HIS A 21 -7.98 19.16 -2.39
CA HIS A 21 -7.07 19.72 -3.39
C HIS A 21 -5.61 19.77 -2.92
N SER A 22 -5.32 19.40 -1.66
CA SER A 22 -3.93 19.28 -1.19
C SER A 22 -3.20 18.20 -1.98
N THR A 23 -1.94 18.50 -2.33
CA THR A 23 -1.01 17.54 -2.93
C THR A 23 -0.23 16.77 -1.88
N ASN A 24 -0.33 17.13 -0.59
CA ASN A 24 0.34 16.45 0.50
C ASN A 24 -0.52 15.28 1.00
N LEU A 25 -0.13 14.06 0.63
CA LEU A 25 -0.88 12.84 0.99
C LEU A 25 -1.02 12.66 2.52
N LYS A 26 -0.01 13.05 3.29
CA LYS A 26 -0.04 12.94 4.76
C LYS A 26 -1.11 13.84 5.37
N GLU A 27 -1.26 15.07 4.86
CA GLU A 27 -2.32 16.00 5.30
C GLU A 27 -3.71 15.49 4.96
N VAL A 28 -3.89 14.94 3.75
CA VAL A 28 -5.17 14.35 3.32
C VAL A 28 -5.53 13.17 4.24
N LEU A 29 -4.56 12.31 4.56
CA LEU A 29 -4.74 11.22 5.52
C LEU A 29 -5.09 11.73 6.92
N ALA A 30 -4.39 12.76 7.42
CA ALA A 30 -4.65 13.35 8.73
C ALA A 30 -6.10 13.83 8.88
N LYS A 31 -6.73 14.33 7.81
CA LYS A 31 -8.14 14.74 7.78
C LYS A 31 -9.10 13.55 7.74
N LYS A 32 -8.76 12.49 6.99
CA LYS A 32 -9.63 11.31 6.80
C LYS A 32 -9.62 10.34 7.98
N ILE A 33 -8.49 10.18 8.67
CA ILE A 33 -8.34 9.21 9.76
C ILE A 33 -9.34 9.44 10.91
N PRO A 34 -9.53 10.66 11.45
CA PRO A 34 -10.51 10.90 12.51
C PRO A 34 -11.95 10.53 12.12
N ALA A 35 -12.35 10.86 10.89
CA ALA A 35 -13.68 10.53 10.36
C ALA A 35 -13.87 9.02 10.24
N HIS A 36 -12.86 8.29 9.74
CA HIS A 36 -12.90 6.84 9.64
C HIS A 36 -12.92 6.18 11.04
N ASN A 37 -12.12 6.67 11.98
CA ASN A 37 -12.13 6.19 13.36
C ASN A 37 -13.50 6.36 14.03
N ALA A 38 -14.17 7.50 13.81
CA ALA A 38 -15.52 7.74 14.30
C ALA A 38 -16.52 6.76 13.68
N LYS A 39 -16.45 6.53 12.36
CA LYS A 39 -17.28 5.55 11.65
C LYS A 39 -17.11 4.13 12.21
N VAL A 40 -15.87 3.68 12.42
CA VAL A 40 -15.59 2.34 12.98
C VAL A 40 -16.07 2.24 14.43
N LYS A 41 -15.87 3.29 15.23
CA LYS A 41 -16.35 3.34 16.63
C LYS A 41 -17.87 3.21 16.69
N GLU A 42 -18.60 3.91 15.82
CA GLU A 42 -20.06 3.84 15.73
C GLU A 42 -20.53 2.48 15.21
N PHE A 43 -19.91 1.95 14.16
CA PHE A 43 -20.25 0.62 13.66
C PHE A 43 -20.08 -0.46 14.75
N ARG A 44 -19.00 -0.38 15.54
CA ARG A 44 -18.74 -1.31 16.64
C ARG A 44 -19.66 -1.10 17.85
N SER A 45 -20.14 0.10 18.11
CA SER A 45 -21.13 0.34 19.18
C SER A 45 -22.47 -0.34 18.86
N GLN A 46 -22.84 -0.36 17.58
CA GLN A 46 -24.08 -0.95 17.08
C GLN A 46 -23.98 -2.48 16.87
N HIS A 47 -22.86 -2.97 16.35
CA HIS A 47 -22.71 -4.35 15.86
C HIS A 47 -21.60 -5.16 16.53
N GLY A 48 -21.02 -4.68 17.64
CA GLY A 48 -19.85 -5.30 18.27
C GLY A 48 -20.04 -6.75 18.72
N SER A 49 -21.27 -7.17 19.00
CA SER A 49 -21.63 -8.54 19.38
C SER A 49 -22.33 -9.33 18.27
N THR A 50 -22.44 -8.79 17.06
CA THR A 50 -23.09 -9.46 15.94
C THR A 50 -22.24 -10.66 15.47
N VAL A 51 -22.84 -11.84 15.47
CA VAL A 51 -22.19 -13.06 14.96
C VAL A 51 -22.10 -13.00 13.44
N ILE A 52 -20.89 -13.01 12.88
CA ILE A 52 -20.65 -12.93 11.43
C ILE A 52 -20.44 -14.29 10.74
N GLN A 53 -20.13 -15.33 11.53
CA GLN A 53 -19.85 -16.69 11.09
C GLN A 53 -19.75 -17.64 12.30
N SER A 54 -20.11 -18.91 12.14
CA SER A 54 -19.79 -20.00 13.08
C SER A 54 -18.46 -20.68 12.72
N ILE A 55 -17.69 -21.08 13.74
CA ILE A 55 -16.40 -21.75 13.56
C ILE A 55 -16.58 -23.26 13.71
N THR A 56 -16.03 -24.04 12.77
CA THR A 56 -16.01 -25.51 12.81
C THR A 56 -14.60 -26.05 13.03
N VAL A 57 -14.50 -27.33 13.43
CA VAL A 57 -13.22 -28.02 13.62
C VAL A 57 -12.39 -28.03 12.33
N ASP A 58 -13.02 -28.30 11.18
CA ASP A 58 -12.34 -28.32 9.88
C ASP A 58 -11.77 -26.95 9.47
N MET A 59 -12.44 -25.85 9.82
CA MET A 59 -11.91 -24.50 9.56
C MET A 59 -10.63 -24.25 10.36
N VAL A 60 -10.52 -24.80 11.57
CA VAL A 60 -9.32 -24.67 12.41
C VAL A 60 -8.17 -25.52 11.86
N TYR A 61 -8.40 -26.81 11.62
CA TYR A 61 -7.35 -27.70 11.08
C TYR A 61 -6.97 -27.35 9.63
N GLY A 62 -7.90 -26.77 8.86
CA GLY A 62 -7.67 -26.29 7.50
C GLY A 62 -7.00 -24.91 7.42
N GLY A 63 -6.48 -24.37 8.52
CA GLY A 63 -5.73 -23.11 8.52
C GLY A 63 -6.60 -21.88 8.24
N MET A 64 -7.75 -21.76 8.91
CA MET A 64 -8.72 -20.66 8.76
C MET A 64 -9.37 -20.55 7.38
N ARG A 65 -9.36 -21.62 6.58
CA ARG A 65 -10.02 -21.64 5.28
C ARG A 65 -11.50 -21.26 5.43
N THR A 66 -11.95 -20.28 4.63
CA THR A 66 -13.32 -19.68 4.66
C THR A 66 -13.69 -18.93 5.95
N MET A 67 -12.77 -18.75 6.89
CA MET A 67 -13.02 -18.03 8.14
C MET A 67 -12.82 -16.52 7.93
N LYS A 68 -13.82 -15.72 8.29
CA LYS A 68 -13.72 -14.25 8.35
C LYS A 68 -12.91 -13.86 9.59
N GLY A 69 -11.59 -13.70 9.44
CA GLY A 69 -10.66 -13.48 10.55
C GLY A 69 -10.03 -12.09 10.67
N MET A 70 -10.09 -11.26 9.63
CA MET A 70 -9.45 -9.94 9.63
C MET A 70 -10.24 -8.89 8.85
N VAL A 71 -9.99 -7.62 9.16
CA VAL A 71 -10.52 -6.46 8.43
C VAL A 71 -9.44 -5.95 7.47
N THR A 72 -9.80 -5.81 6.19
CA THR A 72 -8.95 -5.25 5.14
C THR A 72 -9.70 -4.17 4.38
N GLU A 73 -9.30 -2.92 4.53
CA GLU A 73 -10.04 -1.75 4.03
C GLU A 73 -9.66 -1.34 2.59
N THR A 74 -8.49 -1.78 2.11
CA THR A 74 -7.88 -1.31 0.85
C THR A 74 -8.49 -1.97 -0.39
N SER A 75 -8.89 -3.24 -0.29
CA SER A 75 -9.42 -4.00 -1.41
C SER A 75 -10.37 -5.11 -0.98
N VAL A 76 -11.28 -5.48 -1.87
CA VAL A 76 -12.22 -6.60 -1.70
C VAL A 76 -12.32 -7.40 -2.99
N LEU A 77 -12.36 -8.72 -2.89
CA LEU A 77 -12.58 -9.60 -4.05
C LEU A 77 -14.07 -9.75 -4.31
N ASP A 78 -14.53 -9.20 -5.43
CA ASP A 78 -15.86 -9.40 -5.99
C ASP A 78 -15.89 -10.74 -6.74
N PRO A 79 -16.89 -11.62 -6.49
CA PRO A 79 -16.96 -12.91 -7.16
C PRO A 79 -17.19 -12.82 -8.68
N GLU A 80 -17.76 -11.72 -9.18
CA GLU A 80 -18.07 -11.54 -10.61
C GLU A 80 -17.02 -10.67 -11.30
N GLU A 81 -16.65 -9.56 -10.67
CA GLU A 81 -15.82 -8.51 -11.29
C GLU A 81 -14.34 -8.59 -10.86
N GLY A 82 -13.98 -9.54 -9.99
CA GLY A 82 -12.63 -9.72 -9.49
C GLY A 82 -12.23 -8.71 -8.42
N ILE A 83 -10.92 -8.43 -8.31
CA ILE A 83 -10.42 -7.57 -7.23
C ILE A 83 -10.83 -6.10 -7.46
N ARG A 84 -11.34 -5.48 -6.41
CA ARG A 84 -11.67 -4.05 -6.38
C ARG A 84 -10.76 -3.29 -5.43
N PHE A 85 -10.19 -2.18 -5.87
CA PHE A 85 -9.38 -1.27 -5.05
C PHE A 85 -10.27 -0.13 -4.55
N ARG A 86 -10.53 -0.09 -3.25
CA ARG A 86 -11.44 0.90 -2.62
C ARG A 86 -12.81 1.02 -3.31
N GLY A 87 -13.30 -0.09 -3.89
CA GLY A 87 -14.58 -0.17 -4.62
C GLY A 87 -14.47 -0.09 -6.15
N TYR A 88 -13.35 0.40 -6.68
CA TYR A 88 -13.12 0.49 -8.13
C TYR A 88 -12.59 -0.83 -8.68
N SER A 89 -13.17 -1.32 -9.77
CA SER A 89 -12.66 -2.48 -10.52
C SER A 89 -11.37 -2.13 -11.26
N ILE A 90 -10.62 -3.14 -11.72
CA ILE A 90 -9.41 -2.92 -12.54
C ILE A 90 -9.71 -2.07 -13.80
N PRO A 91 -10.76 -2.37 -14.59
CA PRO A 91 -11.12 -1.52 -15.74
C PRO A 91 -11.44 -0.07 -15.36
N GLU A 92 -12.10 0.16 -14.23
CA GLU A 92 -12.38 1.50 -13.73
C GLU A 92 -11.08 2.23 -13.33
N CYS A 93 -10.16 1.53 -12.65
CA CYS A 93 -8.84 2.07 -12.32
C CYS A 93 -8.05 2.45 -13.59
N GLN A 94 -8.02 1.60 -14.62
CA GLN A 94 -7.33 1.90 -15.89
C GLN A 94 -7.91 3.13 -16.62
N LYS A 95 -9.21 3.39 -16.43
CA LYS A 95 -9.90 4.54 -17.04
C LYS A 95 -9.71 5.83 -16.23
N LEU A 96 -9.75 5.74 -14.91
CA LEU A 96 -9.85 6.91 -14.02
C LEU A 96 -8.50 7.36 -13.45
N LEU A 97 -7.55 6.45 -13.25
CA LEU A 97 -6.27 6.81 -12.65
C LEU A 97 -5.39 7.57 -13.66
N PRO A 98 -4.59 8.55 -13.19
CA PRO A 98 -3.60 9.23 -14.01
C PRO A 98 -2.60 8.25 -14.65
N LYS A 99 -2.10 8.64 -15.82
CA LYS A 99 -1.17 7.86 -16.64
C LYS A 99 0.12 8.65 -16.85
N ALA A 100 1.20 7.96 -17.17
CA ALA A 100 2.44 8.62 -17.54
C ALA A 100 2.27 9.41 -18.84
N ALA A 101 3.09 10.45 -19.05
CA ALA A 101 3.04 11.24 -20.27
C ALA A 101 3.34 10.36 -21.50
N GLY A 102 2.35 10.22 -22.40
CA GLY A 102 2.47 9.34 -23.57
C GLY A 102 2.26 7.84 -23.29
N GLY A 103 1.89 7.47 -22.05
CA GLY A 103 1.56 6.10 -21.65
C GLY A 103 0.05 5.85 -21.61
N GLU A 104 -0.34 4.58 -21.78
CA GLU A 104 -1.74 4.14 -21.71
C GLU A 104 -2.11 3.47 -20.38
N GLU A 105 -1.09 3.11 -19.57
CA GLU A 105 -1.26 2.41 -18.31
C GLU A 105 -1.28 3.37 -17.10
N PRO A 106 -2.07 3.05 -16.06
CA PRO A 106 -2.11 3.83 -14.84
C PRO A 106 -0.80 3.71 -14.06
N ILE A 107 -0.35 4.83 -13.46
CA ILE A 107 0.90 4.85 -12.70
C ILE A 107 0.73 4.35 -11.26
N PRO A 108 1.74 3.66 -10.68
CA PRO A 108 1.68 3.13 -9.30
C PRO A 108 1.39 4.18 -8.24
N GLU A 109 1.88 5.42 -8.41
CA GLU A 109 1.61 6.57 -7.55
C GLU A 109 0.10 6.82 -7.41
N GLY A 110 -0.64 6.66 -8.52
CA GLY A 110 -2.08 6.82 -8.55
C GLY A 110 -2.80 5.75 -7.75
N ILE A 111 -2.34 4.51 -7.87
CA ILE A 111 -2.85 3.36 -7.11
C ILE A 111 -2.56 3.57 -5.62
N TRP A 112 -1.34 3.98 -5.24
CA TRP A 112 -0.98 4.24 -3.86
C TRP A 112 -1.87 5.29 -3.20
N TRP A 113 -2.12 6.40 -3.90
CA TRP A 113 -3.04 7.43 -3.42
C TRP A 113 -4.45 6.88 -3.22
N LEU A 114 -4.97 6.14 -4.20
CA LEU A 114 -6.28 5.50 -4.11
C LEU A 114 -6.36 4.59 -2.89
N LEU A 115 -5.39 3.68 -2.72
CA LEU A 115 -5.39 2.75 -1.58
C LEU A 115 -5.29 3.47 -0.24
N CYS A 116 -4.55 4.57 -0.14
CA CYS A 116 -4.46 5.36 1.09
C CYS A 116 -5.74 6.13 1.41
N THR A 117 -6.34 6.79 0.42
CA THR A 117 -7.37 7.82 0.64
C THR A 117 -8.79 7.38 0.30
N GLY A 118 -8.94 6.39 -0.58
CA GLY A 118 -10.20 6.03 -1.23
C GLY A 118 -10.57 6.93 -2.41
N ASP A 119 -9.77 7.94 -2.74
CA ASP A 119 -10.08 8.91 -3.79
C ASP A 119 -9.23 8.66 -5.05
N ILE A 120 -9.78 8.97 -6.23
CA ILE A 120 -9.01 9.02 -7.47
C ILE A 120 -8.15 10.31 -7.48
N PRO A 121 -6.81 10.21 -7.54
CA PRO A 121 -5.95 11.38 -7.54
C PRO A 121 -5.99 12.12 -8.87
N ASN A 122 -5.67 13.41 -8.83
CA ASN A 122 -5.32 14.19 -10.03
C ASN A 122 -3.81 14.14 -10.33
N GLU A 123 -3.42 14.65 -11.51
CA GLU A 123 -2.02 14.65 -11.97
C GLU A 123 -1.05 15.39 -11.03
N LYS A 124 -1.50 16.45 -10.35
CA LYS A 124 -0.65 17.20 -9.41
C LYS A 124 -0.35 16.38 -8.15
N GLN A 125 -1.33 15.60 -7.69
CA GLN A 125 -1.19 14.70 -6.55
C GLN A 125 -0.23 13.55 -6.86
N THR A 126 -0.38 12.91 -8.02
CA THR A 126 0.55 11.84 -8.43
C THR A 126 1.95 12.39 -8.67
N SER A 127 2.09 13.56 -9.31
CA SER A 127 3.39 14.22 -9.47
C SER A 127 4.07 14.57 -8.14
N ALA A 128 3.29 14.87 -7.09
CA ALA A 128 3.84 15.10 -5.76
C ALA A 128 4.39 13.81 -5.15
N ILE A 129 3.65 12.68 -5.28
CA ILE A 129 4.15 11.37 -4.85
C ILE A 129 5.43 11.00 -5.59
N THR A 130 5.48 11.14 -6.92
CA THR A 130 6.69 10.83 -7.71
C THR A 130 7.89 11.61 -7.20
N LYS A 131 7.74 12.92 -6.93
CA LYS A 131 8.80 13.75 -6.35
C LYS A 131 9.23 13.27 -4.97
N GLU A 132 8.29 12.90 -4.11
CA GLU A 132 8.60 12.36 -2.79
C GLU A 132 9.35 11.04 -2.86
N TRP A 133 8.91 10.10 -3.69
CA TRP A 133 9.60 8.82 -3.85
C TRP A 133 11.00 9.00 -4.43
N ASN A 134 11.16 9.83 -5.47
CA ASN A 134 12.49 10.14 -6.01
C ASN A 134 13.42 10.75 -4.96
N ALA A 135 12.91 11.59 -4.05
CA ALA A 135 13.71 12.18 -2.97
C ALA A 135 14.06 11.19 -1.83
N ARG A 136 13.37 10.04 -1.75
CA ARG A 136 13.51 9.04 -0.66
C ARG A 136 14.20 7.74 -1.12
N ALA A 137 14.50 7.60 -2.41
CA ALA A 137 14.94 6.35 -3.03
C ALA A 137 16.41 5.97 -2.77
N ASP A 138 17.20 6.87 -2.18
CA ASP A 138 18.60 6.62 -1.84
C ASP A 138 18.75 5.49 -0.82
N LEU A 139 19.69 4.58 -1.08
CA LEU A 139 20.00 3.46 -0.19
C LEU A 139 21.16 3.78 0.75
N PRO A 140 21.09 3.36 2.02
CA PRO A 140 22.22 3.47 2.93
C PRO A 140 23.39 2.64 2.44
N ALA A 141 24.61 3.18 2.59
CA ALA A 141 25.81 2.52 2.08
C ALA A 141 26.03 1.11 2.65
N HIS A 142 25.55 0.82 3.86
CA HIS A 142 25.64 -0.53 4.44
C HIS A 142 24.73 -1.55 3.74
N VAL A 143 23.56 -1.14 3.25
CA VAL A 143 22.63 -2.01 2.52
C VAL A 143 23.15 -2.27 1.11
N ALA A 144 23.63 -1.24 0.42
CA ALA A 144 24.24 -1.38 -0.91
C ALA A 144 25.42 -2.36 -0.86
N ARG A 145 26.37 -2.18 0.07
CA ARG A 145 27.49 -3.12 0.25
C ARG A 145 27.03 -4.54 0.61
N MET A 146 25.95 -4.68 1.38
CA MET A 146 25.44 -6.01 1.71
C MET A 146 24.91 -6.73 0.46
N LEU A 147 24.18 -6.01 -0.39
CA LEU A 147 23.66 -6.53 -1.67
C LEU A 147 24.78 -6.95 -2.63
N ASP A 148 25.86 -6.16 -2.70
CA ASP A 148 27.02 -6.45 -3.56
C ASP A 148 27.83 -7.66 -3.11
N ASN A 149 27.70 -8.06 -1.84
CA ASN A 149 28.46 -9.17 -1.25
C ASN A 149 27.65 -10.47 -1.10
N PHE A 150 26.38 -10.49 -1.52
CA PHE A 150 25.62 -11.74 -1.52
C PHE A 150 26.21 -12.72 -2.54
N PRO A 151 26.27 -14.03 -2.23
CA PRO A 151 26.76 -15.01 -3.18
C PRO A 151 25.72 -15.25 -4.29
N ASP A 152 26.18 -15.55 -5.50
CA ASP A 152 25.33 -15.71 -6.68
C ASP A 152 24.32 -16.87 -6.57
N ASN A 153 24.56 -17.82 -5.66
CA ASN A 153 23.66 -18.94 -5.40
C ASN A 153 22.56 -18.62 -4.37
N LEU A 154 22.57 -17.42 -3.75
CA LEU A 154 21.52 -17.00 -2.84
C LEU A 154 20.31 -16.52 -3.63
N HIS A 155 19.16 -17.18 -3.39
CA HIS A 155 17.92 -16.89 -4.09
C HIS A 155 17.55 -15.39 -4.02
N PRO A 156 17.10 -14.76 -5.13
CA PRO A 156 16.84 -13.31 -5.17
C PRO A 156 15.85 -12.83 -4.11
N MET A 157 14.81 -13.61 -3.81
CA MET A 157 13.87 -13.27 -2.72
C MET A 157 14.52 -13.28 -1.34
N ALA A 158 15.52 -14.14 -1.10
CA ALA A 158 16.24 -14.15 0.18
C ALA A 158 17.14 -12.90 0.31
N GLN A 159 17.81 -12.50 -0.78
CA GLN A 159 18.55 -11.23 -0.84
C GLN A 159 17.62 -10.02 -0.58
N PHE A 160 16.44 -10.03 -1.21
CA PHE A 160 15.44 -8.96 -1.08
C PHE A 160 14.92 -8.82 0.35
N VAL A 161 14.51 -9.93 0.97
CA VAL A 161 14.03 -9.93 2.36
C VAL A 161 15.13 -9.48 3.33
N ALA A 162 16.37 -9.96 3.14
CA ALA A 162 17.50 -9.55 3.97
C ALA A 162 17.79 -8.04 3.85
N ALA A 163 17.76 -7.49 2.63
CA ALA A 163 17.93 -6.06 2.38
C ALA A 163 16.83 -5.21 3.03
N ILE A 164 15.56 -5.62 2.90
CA ILE A 164 14.44 -4.94 3.56
C ILE A 164 14.59 -4.98 5.08
N ALA A 165 14.99 -6.12 5.65
CA ALA A 165 15.23 -6.22 7.08
C ALA A 165 16.37 -5.30 7.55
N ALA A 166 17.44 -5.17 6.76
CA ALA A 166 18.55 -4.27 7.07
C ALA A 166 18.16 -2.78 7.01
N LEU A 167 17.24 -2.40 6.10
CA LEU A 167 16.71 -1.03 6.01
C LEU A 167 15.99 -0.57 7.28
N ASN A 168 15.58 -1.48 8.17
CA ASN A 168 14.92 -1.16 9.44
C ASN A 168 15.76 -0.27 10.37
N ASN A 169 17.09 -0.20 10.19
CA ASN A 169 17.95 0.72 10.95
C ASN A 169 17.52 2.19 10.80
N GLU A 170 16.92 2.56 9.66
CA GLU A 170 16.44 3.91 9.39
C GLU A 170 14.96 4.11 9.76
N SER A 171 14.31 3.12 10.38
CA SER A 171 12.88 3.19 10.73
C SER A 171 12.60 4.35 11.68
N LYS A 172 11.83 5.34 11.19
CA LYS A 172 11.33 6.46 11.97
C LYS A 172 10.29 5.98 12.97
N PHE A 173 9.49 4.97 12.62
CA PHE A 173 8.51 4.37 13.52
C PHE A 173 9.18 3.68 14.71
N ALA A 174 10.20 2.83 14.48
CA ALA A 174 10.91 2.16 15.56
C ALA A 174 11.55 3.17 16.53
N ALA A 175 12.21 4.20 15.99
CA ALA A 175 12.81 5.26 16.80
C ALA A 175 11.76 6.07 17.57
N ALA A 176 10.62 6.40 16.96
CA ALA A 176 9.54 7.14 17.62
C ALA A 176 8.85 6.31 18.72
N TYR A 177 8.61 5.03 18.47
CA TYR A 177 8.02 4.12 19.43
C TYR A 177 8.91 3.99 20.68
N ALA A 178 10.22 3.85 20.50
CA ALA A 178 11.19 3.80 21.61
C ALA A 178 11.20 5.08 22.46
N ARG A 179 10.88 6.25 21.87
CA ARG A 179 10.72 7.52 22.59
C ARG A 179 9.38 7.66 23.32
N GLY A 180 8.46 6.71 23.16
CA GLY A 180 7.16 6.73 23.84
C GLY A 180 6.14 7.69 23.24
N VAL A 181 6.14 7.88 21.91
CA VAL A 181 5.11 8.72 21.25
C VAL A 181 3.69 8.16 21.47
N PRO A 182 2.66 9.02 21.50
CA PRO A 182 1.29 8.56 21.74
C PRO A 182 0.78 7.65 20.61
N LYS A 183 -0.06 6.67 20.97
CA LYS A 183 -0.64 5.71 20.01
C LYS A 183 -1.38 6.38 18.85
N SER A 184 -1.98 7.56 19.08
CA SER A 184 -2.70 8.31 18.05
C SER A 184 -1.81 8.85 16.93
N SER A 185 -0.50 9.00 17.14
CA SER A 185 0.45 9.46 16.11
C SER A 185 1.23 8.33 15.45
N TYR A 186 0.98 7.06 15.81
CA TYR A 186 1.68 5.91 15.22
C TYR A 186 1.57 5.86 13.69
N TRP A 187 0.40 6.20 13.14
CA TRP A 187 0.17 6.22 11.71
C TRP A 187 1.08 7.21 10.98
N GLU A 188 1.48 8.31 11.62
CA GLU A 188 2.32 9.35 11.00
C GLU A 188 3.70 8.82 10.69
N TYR A 189 4.28 8.02 11.58
CA TYR A 189 5.59 7.41 11.39
C TYR A 189 5.51 6.14 10.53
N ALA A 190 4.42 5.37 10.63
CA ALA A 190 4.18 4.25 9.73
C ALA A 190 4.03 4.73 8.27
N TYR A 191 3.40 5.90 8.06
CA TYR A 191 3.34 6.56 6.76
C TYR A 191 4.75 6.91 6.25
N GLU A 192 5.59 7.54 7.08
CA GLU A 192 6.95 7.89 6.67
C GLU A 192 7.77 6.67 6.27
N ASP A 193 7.74 5.60 7.09
CA ASP A 193 8.50 4.38 6.80
C ASP A 193 7.94 3.66 5.57
N SER A 194 6.63 3.70 5.34
CA SER A 194 6.02 3.12 4.14
C SER A 194 6.42 3.87 2.87
N MET A 195 6.45 5.21 2.91
CA MET A 195 6.90 6.05 1.80
C MET A 195 8.39 5.85 1.50
N ASP A 196 9.23 5.78 2.54
CA ASP A 196 10.67 5.53 2.41
C ASP A 196 10.93 4.12 1.87
N LEU A 197 10.19 3.11 2.35
CA LEU A 197 10.34 1.74 1.87
C LEU A 197 9.96 1.63 0.40
N LEU A 198 8.76 2.09 0.01
CA LEU A 198 8.28 2.03 -1.39
C LEU A 198 9.25 2.72 -2.36
N ALA A 199 9.82 3.86 -1.96
CA ALA A 199 10.82 4.56 -2.74
C ALA A 199 12.10 3.75 -2.96
N LYS A 200 12.54 2.97 -1.98
CA LYS A 200 13.80 2.20 -1.99
C LYS A 200 13.66 0.83 -2.66
N LEU A 201 12.45 0.27 -2.76
CA LEU A 201 12.22 -1.09 -3.30
C LEU A 201 12.78 -1.29 -4.73
N PRO A 202 12.56 -0.38 -5.71
CA PRO A 202 13.10 -0.53 -7.06
C PRO A 202 14.62 -0.62 -7.07
N THR A 203 15.29 0.26 -6.31
CA THR A 203 16.76 0.29 -6.24
C THR A 203 17.30 -1.03 -5.71
N VAL A 204 16.70 -1.58 -4.64
CA VAL A 204 17.09 -2.89 -4.09
C VAL A 204 16.88 -3.99 -5.13
N ALA A 205 15.70 -4.04 -5.75
CA ALA A 205 15.38 -5.08 -6.74
C ALA A 205 16.28 -5.00 -7.98
N ALA A 206 16.61 -3.78 -8.44
CA ALA A 206 17.50 -3.54 -9.57
C ALA A 206 18.94 -3.98 -9.27
N ILE A 207 19.47 -3.69 -8.07
CA ILE A 207 20.81 -4.17 -7.65
C ILE A 207 20.83 -5.70 -7.66
N ILE A 208 19.84 -6.36 -7.05
CA ILE A 208 19.76 -7.83 -7.01
C ILE A 208 19.73 -8.40 -8.44
N TYR A 209 18.90 -7.84 -9.32
CA TYR A 209 18.79 -8.28 -10.70
C TYR A 209 20.12 -8.11 -11.46
N ARG A 210 20.82 -6.99 -11.27
CA ARG A 210 22.09 -6.74 -11.97
C ARG A 210 23.23 -7.59 -11.42
N ASN A 211 23.29 -7.83 -10.11
CA ASN A 211 24.29 -8.70 -9.50
C ASN A 211 24.14 -10.14 -10.00
N LEU A 212 22.92 -10.67 -10.08
CA LEU A 212 22.68 -12.05 -10.50
C LEU A 212 22.74 -12.26 -12.03
N TYR A 213 22.34 -11.28 -12.83
CA TYR A 213 22.08 -11.49 -14.27
C TYR A 213 22.82 -10.52 -15.20
N ARG A 214 23.52 -9.52 -14.68
CA ARG A 214 24.19 -8.46 -15.46
C ARG A 214 25.58 -8.10 -14.93
N ASP A 215 26.33 -9.09 -14.48
CA ASP A 215 27.73 -9.01 -14.03
C ASP A 215 28.00 -7.95 -12.93
N GLY A 216 27.01 -7.65 -12.09
CA GLY A 216 27.14 -6.63 -11.04
C GLY A 216 27.30 -5.20 -11.58
N SER A 217 26.84 -4.94 -12.82
CA SER A 217 26.89 -3.61 -13.40
C SER A 217 26.14 -2.58 -12.56
N ALA A 218 26.76 -1.41 -12.34
CA ALA A 218 26.23 -0.37 -11.47
C ALA A 218 24.82 0.08 -11.87
N VAL A 219 23.90 0.15 -10.91
CA VAL A 219 22.56 0.74 -11.10
C VAL A 219 22.70 2.23 -11.43
N GLY A 220 21.88 2.70 -12.38
CA GLY A 220 21.90 4.10 -12.80
C GLY A 220 21.49 5.05 -11.68
N VAL A 221 21.91 6.31 -11.77
CA VAL A 221 21.49 7.37 -10.84
C VAL A 221 19.98 7.62 -11.01
N ILE A 222 19.26 7.80 -9.91
CA ILE A 222 17.85 8.18 -9.90
C ILE A 222 17.66 9.44 -10.74
N ASP A 223 16.81 9.35 -11.77
CA ASP A 223 16.39 10.52 -12.56
C ASP A 223 15.16 11.13 -11.88
N PRO A 224 15.27 12.34 -11.29
CA PRO A 224 14.17 12.95 -10.54
C PRO A 224 12.93 13.26 -11.38
N LYS A 225 13.03 13.19 -12.71
CA LYS A 225 11.95 13.49 -13.65
C LYS A 225 11.18 12.25 -14.10
N LYS A 226 11.67 11.05 -13.83
CA LYS A 226 11.00 9.79 -14.18
C LYS A 226 10.06 9.37 -13.06
N ASP A 227 8.97 8.69 -13.44
CA ASP A 227 8.08 8.05 -12.49
C ASP A 227 8.71 6.77 -11.92
N TRP A 228 8.10 6.24 -10.86
CA TRP A 228 8.62 5.09 -10.13
C TRP A 228 8.81 3.85 -11.00
N TYR A 229 7.91 3.63 -11.96
CA TYR A 229 7.97 2.48 -12.86
C TYR A 229 9.05 2.65 -13.93
N VAL A 230 9.18 3.84 -14.53
CA VAL A 230 10.20 4.13 -15.54
C VAL A 230 11.60 4.19 -14.93
N PHE A 231 11.70 4.42 -13.62
CA PHE A 231 12.96 4.27 -12.88
C PHE A 231 13.37 2.81 -12.65
N PHE A 232 12.41 1.91 -12.36
CA PHE A 232 12.65 0.49 -12.14
C PHE A 232 13.06 -0.24 -13.44
#